data_AF-A0A655ZBI7-F1
#
_entry.id   AF-A0A655ZBI7-F1
#
_cell.length_a   1.000
_cell.length_b   1.000
_cell.length_c   1.000
_cell.angle_alpha   90.00
_cell.angle_beta   90.00
_cell.angle_gamma   90.00
#
_symmetry.space_group_name_H-M   'P 1'
#
loop_
_entity.id
_entity.type
_entity.pdbx_description
1 polymer ?
#
loop_
_entity_poly.entity_id
_entity_poly.type
_entity_poly.pdbx_seq_one_letter_code
_entity_poly.pdbx_strand_id
1 'polypeptide(L)'
;MSTLFAALMVAGYTEADAIKLFLAQLEQRGISAPRDLQTLFTQNSLAQLEANMLEILPLIATEKRTQVLAALAQTFGDEYPGIVHNALSEAQLTEYVTQLAKRVPPQVPLNDTGLVTFYEEGGVVGYIPNSDYPEQDAEYGRDALSGKSAFTMRKLDAAGKPLSDSASEWSCVRDEVTGLVWEVKSADTTSLNHKERLFALEIPGRFSPYAEDMEEATCHSAGDEVCTTAQYITHLNQTARCGIRHWRLPTSLELFNLFDFGETGEEAQALSVSYFPQQSQNEDYSGHTWTSAVSYMNYSLLMANGSHSYRFISHLGLAKGEVSVIEIYDQNKEADSGSSLLLPVRMVANPVENQE
;
A
#
# COMPACT_ATOMS: atom_id res chain seq x y z
N MET A 1 15.74 18.60 -13.72
CA MET A 1 15.92 17.87 -12.43
C MET A 1 14.78 18.02 -11.41
N SER A 2 14.15 19.18 -11.29
CA SER A 2 13.01 19.44 -10.38
C SER A 2 11.86 18.43 -10.47
N THR A 3 11.63 17.82 -11.63
CA THR A 3 10.61 16.78 -11.85
C THR A 3 10.81 15.55 -10.98
N LEU A 4 12.04 15.03 -10.84
CA LEU A 4 12.29 13.86 -9.97
C LEU A 4 12.06 14.22 -8.50
N PHE A 5 12.51 15.41 -8.11
CA PHE A 5 12.31 15.90 -6.76
C PHE A 5 10.82 16.03 -6.43
N ALA A 6 10.03 16.65 -7.31
CA ALA A 6 8.58 16.73 -7.17
C ALA A 6 7.92 15.34 -7.15
N ALA A 7 8.44 14.38 -7.92
CA ALA A 7 7.91 13.02 -7.94
C ALA A 7 8.12 12.29 -6.60
N LEU A 8 9.22 12.55 -5.88
CA LEU A 8 9.42 12.04 -4.51
C LEU A 8 8.36 12.60 -3.56
N MET A 9 8.06 13.90 -3.66
CA MET A 9 7.02 14.52 -2.83
C MET A 9 5.64 13.92 -3.11
N VAL A 10 5.31 13.66 -4.37
CA VAL A 10 4.07 12.95 -4.73
C VAL A 10 4.05 11.51 -4.23
N ALA A 11 5.22 10.87 -4.09
CA ALA A 11 5.37 9.55 -3.47
C ALA A 11 5.30 9.58 -1.93
N GLY A 12 5.08 10.74 -1.34
CA GLY A 12 4.89 10.93 0.10
C GLY A 12 6.17 11.19 0.90
N TYR A 13 7.29 11.49 0.24
CA TYR A 13 8.50 11.93 0.93
C TYR A 13 8.33 13.37 1.44
N THR A 14 8.98 13.71 2.56
CA THR A 14 9.17 15.10 3.00
C THR A 14 10.23 15.79 2.12
N GLU A 15 10.30 17.12 2.12
CA GLU A 15 11.34 17.84 1.37
C GLU A 15 12.73 17.45 1.87
N ALA A 16 12.89 17.32 3.18
CA ALA A 16 14.15 16.92 3.80
C ALA A 16 14.55 15.48 3.43
N ASP A 17 13.62 14.53 3.46
CA ASP A 17 13.88 13.14 3.07
C ASP A 17 14.13 13.00 1.58
N ALA A 18 13.40 13.76 0.75
CA ALA A 18 13.63 13.81 -0.69
C ALA A 18 15.03 14.36 -1.00
N ILE A 19 15.47 15.44 -0.33
CA ILE A 19 16.84 15.97 -0.46
C ILE A 19 17.85 14.91 -0.03
N LYS A 20 17.64 14.30 1.14
CA LYS A 20 18.56 13.28 1.68
C LYS A 20 18.71 12.09 0.74
N LEU A 21 17.59 11.54 0.24
CA LEU A 21 17.59 10.43 -0.71
C LEU A 21 18.24 10.81 -2.04
N PHE A 22 17.93 11.99 -2.57
CA PHE A 22 18.48 12.47 -3.83
C PHE A 22 20.01 12.65 -3.75
N LEU A 23 20.51 13.27 -2.68
CA LEU A 23 21.95 13.46 -2.46
C LEU A 23 22.67 12.13 -2.24
N ALA A 24 22.10 11.23 -1.45
CA ALA A 24 22.70 9.90 -1.22
C ALA A 24 22.87 9.12 -2.54
N GLN A 25 21.88 9.19 -3.44
CA GLN A 25 21.97 8.56 -4.77
C GLN A 25 23.04 9.19 -5.67
N LEU A 26 23.25 10.51 -5.59
CA LEU A 26 24.32 11.19 -6.31
C LEU A 26 25.70 10.84 -5.75
N GLU A 27 25.84 10.81 -4.42
CA GLU A 27 27.07 10.41 -3.73
C GLU A 27 27.44 8.96 -4.07
N GLN A 28 26.46 8.07 -4.16
CA GLN A 28 26.65 6.68 -4.61
C GLN A 28 27.25 6.59 -6.03
N ARG A 29 27.04 7.62 -6.85
CA ARG A 29 27.61 7.75 -8.20
C ARG A 29 28.83 8.68 -8.24
N GLY A 30 29.38 9.06 -7.09
CA GLY A 30 30.58 9.90 -7.00
C GLY A 30 30.35 11.38 -7.31
N ILE A 31 29.10 11.85 -7.32
CA ILE A 31 28.76 13.26 -7.51
C ILE A 31 28.52 13.89 -6.14
N SER A 32 29.44 14.76 -5.72
CA SER A 32 29.23 15.61 -4.54
C SER A 32 28.35 16.79 -4.93
N ALA A 33 27.21 16.94 -4.27
CA ALA A 33 26.24 17.97 -4.61
C ALA A 33 25.81 18.79 -3.38
N PRO A 34 25.53 20.10 -3.53
CA PRO A 34 25.10 20.96 -2.45
C PRO A 34 23.69 20.60 -2.00
N ARG A 35 23.37 20.88 -0.73
CA ARG A 35 22.01 20.72 -0.20
C ARG A 35 21.02 21.76 -0.74
N ASP A 36 21.51 22.90 -1.20
CA ASP A 36 20.68 23.95 -1.78
C ASP A 36 20.13 23.52 -3.15
N LEU A 37 18.81 23.45 -3.27
CA LEU A 37 18.12 22.95 -4.47
C LEU A 37 18.38 23.80 -5.72
N GLN A 38 18.49 25.12 -5.59
CA GLN A 38 18.73 26.00 -6.74
C GLN A 38 20.12 25.75 -7.34
N THR A 39 21.11 25.61 -6.47
CA THR A 39 22.49 25.30 -6.87
C THR A 39 22.60 23.87 -7.37
N LEU A 40 21.89 22.92 -6.75
CA LEU A 40 21.86 21.51 -7.15
C LEU A 40 21.34 21.35 -8.58
N PHE A 41 20.20 21.97 -8.91
CA PHE A 41 19.54 21.80 -10.21
C PHE A 41 20.26 22.49 -11.38
N THR A 42 21.31 23.26 -11.11
CA THR A 42 22.12 23.95 -12.13
C THR A 42 23.51 23.33 -12.30
N GLN A 43 23.79 22.19 -11.66
CA GLN A 43 25.09 21.54 -11.77
C GLN A 43 25.27 20.81 -13.11
N ASN A 44 26.40 21.09 -13.78
CA ASN A 44 26.79 20.40 -15.01
C ASN A 44 26.98 18.88 -14.82
N SER A 45 27.30 18.42 -13.60
CA SER A 45 27.40 16.99 -13.27
C SER A 45 26.08 16.23 -13.45
N LEU A 46 24.94 16.94 -13.51
CA LEU A 46 23.61 16.34 -13.71
C LEU A 46 23.14 16.41 -15.16
N ALA A 47 23.92 16.98 -16.08
CA ALA A 47 23.50 17.20 -17.47
C ALA A 47 23.12 15.90 -18.19
N GLN A 48 23.86 14.81 -17.93
CA GLN A 48 23.57 13.51 -18.55
C GLN A 48 22.29 12.88 -17.99
N LEU A 49 22.08 12.98 -16.67
CA LEU A 49 20.83 12.57 -16.04
C LEU A 49 19.66 13.36 -16.64
N GLU A 50 19.80 14.67 -16.81
CA GLU A 50 18.76 15.51 -17.40
C GLU A 50 18.45 15.15 -18.87
N ALA A 51 19.48 14.89 -19.68
CA ALA A 51 19.31 14.43 -21.06
C ALA A 51 18.53 13.11 -21.12
N ASN A 52 18.94 12.11 -20.32
CA ASN A 52 18.24 10.83 -20.27
C ASN A 52 16.79 10.98 -19.78
N MET A 53 16.52 11.86 -18.83
CA MET A 53 15.15 12.12 -18.37
C MET A 53 14.26 12.68 -19.47
N LEU A 54 14.77 13.61 -20.29
CA LEU A 54 14.01 14.20 -21.39
C LEU A 54 13.59 13.14 -22.42
N GLU A 55 14.46 12.13 -22.64
CA GLU A 55 14.17 10.99 -23.49
C GLU A 55 13.26 9.95 -22.82
N ILE A 56 13.33 9.78 -21.50
CA ILE A 56 12.45 8.89 -20.74
C ILE A 56 11.00 9.39 -20.73
N LEU A 57 10.78 10.70 -20.53
CA LEU A 57 9.43 11.27 -20.37
C LEU A 57 8.40 10.85 -21.44
N PRO A 58 8.71 10.87 -22.75
CA PRO A 58 7.77 10.43 -23.79
C PRO A 58 7.58 8.90 -23.84
N LEU A 59 8.49 8.11 -23.28
CA LEU A 59 8.38 6.64 -23.23
C LEU A 59 7.41 6.16 -22.15
N ILE A 60 7.03 7.03 -21.21
CA ILE A 60 6.12 6.67 -20.12
C ILE A 60 4.66 6.90 -20.55
N ALA A 61 3.85 5.84 -20.44
CA ALA A 61 2.40 5.91 -20.59
C ALA A 61 1.80 7.00 -19.67
N THR A 62 0.92 7.84 -20.22
CA THR A 62 0.44 9.06 -19.54
C THR A 62 -0.17 8.76 -18.18
N GLU A 63 -0.95 7.69 -18.08
CA GLU A 63 -1.63 7.21 -16.89
C GLU A 63 -0.69 6.65 -15.81
N LYS A 64 0.55 6.30 -16.17
CA LYS A 64 1.59 5.80 -15.25
C LYS A 64 2.70 6.83 -14.96
N ARG A 65 2.63 8.02 -15.57
CA ARG A 65 3.72 9.00 -15.57
C ARG A 65 4.19 9.37 -14.17
N THR A 66 3.25 9.69 -13.29
CA THR A 66 3.54 10.09 -11.91
C THR A 66 4.28 8.99 -11.15
N GLN A 67 3.78 7.75 -11.21
CA GLN A 67 4.32 6.64 -10.43
C GLN A 67 5.66 6.15 -10.98
N VAL A 68 5.83 6.11 -12.31
CA VAL A 68 7.11 5.74 -12.93
C VAL A 68 8.17 6.80 -12.66
N LEU A 69 7.82 8.10 -12.69
CA LEU A 69 8.75 9.16 -12.30
C LEU A 69 9.11 9.09 -10.81
N ALA A 70 8.17 8.72 -9.95
CA ALA A 70 8.46 8.48 -8.54
C ALA A 70 9.41 7.29 -8.33
N ALA A 71 9.18 6.18 -9.02
CA ALA A 71 10.07 5.02 -8.99
C ALA A 71 11.47 5.38 -9.51
N LEU A 72 11.54 6.12 -10.63
CA LEU A 72 12.79 6.64 -11.18
C LEU A 72 13.52 7.53 -10.17
N ALA A 73 12.81 8.44 -9.50
CA ALA A 73 13.40 9.35 -8.53
C ALA A 73 13.93 8.63 -7.28
N GLN A 74 13.33 7.50 -6.90
CA GLN A 74 13.78 6.70 -5.77
C GLN A 74 15.04 5.89 -6.08
N THR A 75 15.34 5.64 -7.35
CA THR A 75 16.35 4.63 -7.73
C THR A 75 17.26 5.03 -8.89
N PHE A 76 17.32 6.31 -9.27
CA PHE A 76 18.22 6.76 -10.35
C PHE A 76 19.71 6.54 -10.02
N GLY A 77 20.05 6.40 -8.74
CA GLY A 77 21.40 6.08 -8.27
C GLY A 77 21.80 4.60 -8.44
N ASP A 78 20.89 3.73 -8.91
CA ASP A 78 21.17 2.32 -9.16
C ASP A 78 22.24 2.15 -10.26
N GLU A 79 23.03 1.07 -10.16
CA GLU A 79 24.11 0.79 -11.10
C GLU A 79 23.61 0.47 -12.52
N TYR A 80 22.43 -0.15 -12.63
CA TYR A 80 21.77 -0.42 -13.89
C TYR A 80 20.53 0.49 -14.05
N PRO A 81 20.36 1.17 -15.20
CA PRO A 81 21.24 1.20 -16.38
C PRO A 81 22.36 2.27 -16.28
N GLY A 82 22.53 2.90 -15.12
CA GLY A 82 23.55 3.94 -14.90
C GLY A 82 23.17 5.28 -15.55
N ILE A 83 21.91 5.68 -15.41
CA ILE A 83 21.34 6.88 -16.07
C ILE A 83 22.05 8.20 -15.70
N VAL A 84 22.81 8.21 -14.60
CA VAL A 84 23.50 9.42 -14.12
C VAL A 84 24.70 9.79 -15.00
N HIS A 85 25.45 8.79 -15.47
CA HIS A 85 26.72 9.01 -16.18
C HIS A 85 26.70 8.55 -17.63
N ASN A 86 25.83 7.60 -17.98
CA ASN A 86 25.83 7.01 -19.31
C ASN A 86 24.82 7.71 -20.21
N ALA A 87 25.21 8.01 -21.44
CA ALA A 87 24.25 8.28 -22.51
C ALA A 87 23.62 6.96 -22.95
N LEU A 88 22.30 6.83 -22.78
CA LEU A 88 21.59 5.58 -23.04
C LEU A 88 20.89 5.66 -24.40
N SER A 89 20.85 4.54 -25.10
CA SER A 89 20.05 4.41 -26.31
C SER A 89 18.55 4.34 -25.98
N GLU A 90 17.70 4.68 -26.93
CA GLU A 90 16.24 4.56 -26.83
C GLU A 90 15.80 3.15 -26.38
N ALA A 91 16.47 2.09 -26.86
CA ALA A 91 16.19 0.72 -26.47
C ALA A 91 16.50 0.46 -24.98
N GLN A 92 17.61 0.98 -24.47
CA GLN A 92 17.96 0.86 -23.05
C GLN A 92 17.01 1.66 -22.15
N LEU A 93 16.61 2.86 -22.59
CA LEU A 93 15.65 3.69 -21.87
C LEU A 93 14.25 3.05 -21.85
N THR A 94 13.82 2.47 -22.96
CA THR A 94 12.53 1.75 -23.06
C THR A 94 12.49 0.55 -22.13
N GLU A 95 13.56 -0.25 -22.11
CA GLU A 95 13.68 -1.37 -21.18
C GLU A 95 13.67 -0.89 -19.73
N TYR A 96 14.41 0.18 -19.43
CA TYR A 96 14.44 0.72 -18.07
C TYR A 96 13.09 1.25 -17.61
N VAL A 97 12.36 1.98 -18.47
CA VAL A 97 10.99 2.43 -18.18
C VAL A 97 10.06 1.24 -17.93
N THR A 98 10.22 0.16 -18.69
CA THR A 98 9.45 -1.08 -18.47
C THR A 98 9.74 -1.68 -17.10
N GLN A 99 11.00 -1.72 -16.67
CA GLN A 99 11.39 -2.19 -15.34
C GLN A 99 10.88 -1.28 -14.21
N LEU A 100 10.95 0.03 -14.39
CA LEU A 100 10.39 1.00 -13.43
C LEU A 100 8.87 0.87 -13.32
N ALA A 101 8.17 0.64 -14.43
CA ALA A 101 6.74 0.42 -14.44
C ALA A 101 6.32 -0.85 -13.67
N LYS A 102 7.18 -1.87 -13.57
CA LYS A 102 6.95 -3.05 -12.72
C LYS A 102 7.08 -2.77 -11.22
N ARG A 103 7.79 -1.70 -10.83
CA ARG A 103 7.90 -1.25 -9.43
C ARG A 103 6.67 -0.48 -8.96
N VAL A 104 5.86 0.02 -9.90
CA VAL A 104 4.59 0.69 -9.60
C VAL A 104 3.55 -0.37 -9.26
N PRO A 105 2.87 -0.29 -8.09
CA PRO A 105 1.74 -1.17 -7.82
C PRO A 105 0.75 -1.11 -8.98
N PRO A 106 0.38 -2.25 -9.59
CA PRO A 106 -0.51 -2.25 -10.74
C PRO A 106 -1.82 -1.54 -10.35
N GLN A 107 -2.37 -0.75 -11.29
CA GLN A 107 -3.78 -0.38 -11.19
C GLN A 107 -4.57 -1.67 -11.31
N VAL A 108 -5.00 -2.21 -10.18
CA VAL A 108 -5.75 -3.46 -10.15
C VAL A 108 -7.19 -3.20 -10.56
N PRO A 109 -7.83 -4.11 -11.31
CA PRO A 109 -9.26 -4.03 -11.57
C PRO A 109 -10.06 -3.88 -10.27
N LEU A 110 -11.11 -3.07 -10.29
CA LEU A 110 -11.96 -2.92 -9.11
C LEU A 110 -12.83 -4.18 -8.91
N ASN A 111 -12.95 -4.60 -7.66
CA ASN A 111 -13.99 -5.54 -7.26
C ASN A 111 -15.35 -4.85 -7.32
N ASP A 112 -16.39 -5.67 -7.23
CA ASP A 112 -17.73 -5.14 -7.00
C ASP A 112 -17.85 -4.60 -5.57
N THR A 113 -18.92 -3.87 -5.29
CA THR A 113 -19.15 -3.32 -3.95
C THR A 113 -19.79 -4.34 -3.00
N GLY A 114 -20.45 -5.37 -3.56
CA GLY A 114 -21.24 -6.36 -2.81
C GLY A 114 -22.69 -5.94 -2.54
N LEU A 115 -23.11 -4.74 -2.96
CA LEU A 115 -24.48 -4.25 -2.82
C LEU A 115 -25.41 -4.89 -3.86
N VAL A 116 -26.04 -5.98 -3.46
CA VAL A 116 -27.02 -6.70 -4.31
C VAL A 116 -28.46 -6.19 -4.17
N THR A 117 -28.71 -5.18 -3.33
CA THR A 117 -30.05 -4.66 -3.05
C THR A 117 -30.33 -3.30 -3.67
N PHE A 118 -31.59 -3.08 -4.01
CA PHE A 118 -32.13 -1.86 -4.58
C PHE A 118 -32.74 -0.95 -3.51
N TYR A 119 -32.62 0.35 -3.74
CA TYR A 119 -33.07 1.43 -2.86
C TYR A 119 -34.11 2.31 -3.55
N GLU A 120 -35.06 2.82 -2.77
CA GLU A 120 -36.06 3.80 -3.16
C GLU A 120 -36.21 4.87 -2.07
N GLU A 121 -37.16 5.80 -2.25
CA GLU A 121 -37.53 6.75 -1.19
C GLU A 121 -38.05 5.99 0.04
N GLY A 122 -37.28 6.02 1.13
CA GLY A 122 -37.59 5.32 2.38
C GLY A 122 -36.71 4.11 2.69
N GLY A 123 -35.78 3.72 1.81
CA GLY A 123 -34.74 2.73 2.09
C GLY A 123 -34.68 1.56 1.11
N VAL A 124 -34.25 0.40 1.60
CA VAL A 124 -34.06 -0.83 0.80
C VAL A 124 -35.42 -1.41 0.39
N VAL A 125 -35.59 -1.70 -0.89
CA VAL A 125 -36.83 -2.27 -1.45
C VAL A 125 -36.69 -3.75 -1.82
N GLY A 126 -35.46 -4.26 -1.91
CA GLY A 126 -35.16 -5.69 -2.02
C GLY A 126 -34.17 -5.96 -3.14
N TYR A 127 -34.45 -6.96 -3.98
CA TYR A 127 -33.55 -7.46 -5.04
C TYR A 127 -34.10 -7.25 -6.45
N ILE A 128 -35.12 -6.41 -6.58
CA ILE A 128 -35.82 -6.20 -7.85
C ILE A 128 -35.52 -4.77 -8.32
N PRO A 129 -35.06 -4.59 -9.58
CA PRO A 129 -34.85 -3.27 -10.13
C PRO A 129 -36.16 -2.49 -10.25
N ASN A 130 -36.12 -1.21 -9.89
CA ASN A 130 -37.22 -0.29 -10.09
C ASN A 130 -36.85 0.71 -11.19
N SER A 131 -37.70 0.81 -12.22
CA SER A 131 -37.53 1.77 -13.33
C SER A 131 -37.59 3.23 -12.91
N ASP A 132 -38.20 3.55 -11.76
CA ASP A 132 -38.28 4.91 -11.22
C ASP A 132 -36.97 5.35 -10.55
N TYR A 133 -36.11 4.38 -10.18
CA TYR A 133 -34.79 4.60 -9.60
C TYR A 133 -33.74 3.78 -10.37
N PRO A 134 -33.50 4.12 -11.65
CA PRO A 134 -32.54 3.40 -12.48
C PRO A 134 -31.10 3.75 -12.09
N GLU A 135 -30.18 2.95 -12.63
CA GLU A 135 -28.73 3.11 -12.53
C GLU A 135 -28.16 2.85 -11.13
N GLN A 136 -28.74 1.89 -10.40
CA GLN A 136 -28.24 1.50 -9.08
C GLN A 136 -27.10 0.49 -9.16
N ASP A 137 -26.27 0.42 -8.11
CA ASP A 137 -25.10 -0.46 -8.05
C ASP A 137 -25.47 -1.93 -8.36
N ALA A 138 -26.57 -2.42 -7.77
CA ALA A 138 -27.13 -3.75 -8.00
C ALA A 138 -27.53 -4.06 -9.46
N GLU A 139 -27.60 -3.06 -10.36
CA GLU A 139 -27.85 -3.25 -11.80
C GLU A 139 -26.58 -3.43 -12.63
N TYR A 140 -25.41 -3.11 -12.05
CA TYR A 140 -24.14 -3.08 -12.76
C TYR A 140 -23.14 -4.05 -12.15
N GLY A 141 -21.90 -3.97 -12.64
CA GLY A 141 -20.82 -4.80 -12.14
C GLY A 141 -21.00 -6.28 -12.44
N ARG A 142 -20.38 -7.09 -11.58
CA ARG A 142 -20.45 -8.55 -11.58
C ARG A 142 -21.69 -9.06 -10.84
N ASP A 143 -22.38 -8.22 -10.07
CA ASP A 143 -23.66 -8.52 -9.45
C ASP A 143 -24.71 -8.95 -10.49
N ALA A 144 -24.78 -8.24 -11.62
CA ALA A 144 -25.66 -8.54 -12.76
C ALA A 144 -25.35 -9.89 -13.46
N LEU A 145 -24.16 -10.46 -13.27
CA LEU A 145 -23.71 -11.70 -13.92
C LEU A 145 -23.88 -12.95 -13.05
N SER A 146 -23.95 -12.81 -11.71
CA SER A 146 -23.84 -13.96 -10.79
C SER A 146 -24.88 -14.04 -9.68
N GLY A 147 -25.68 -12.99 -9.41
CA GLY A 147 -26.71 -13.00 -8.35
C GLY A 147 -26.17 -13.24 -6.93
N LYS A 148 -24.87 -13.05 -6.73
CA LYS A 148 -24.14 -13.06 -5.45
C LYS A 148 -23.29 -11.80 -5.42
N SER A 149 -22.81 -11.38 -4.24
CA SER A 149 -22.00 -10.17 -3.95
C SER A 149 -20.67 -10.03 -4.72
N ALA A 150 -20.50 -10.77 -5.81
CA ALA A 150 -19.52 -10.60 -6.89
C ALA A 150 -18.03 -10.67 -6.55
N PHE A 151 -17.66 -10.76 -5.27
CA PHE A 151 -16.31 -11.11 -4.84
C PHE A 151 -15.96 -12.51 -5.32
N THR A 152 -14.99 -12.60 -6.23
CA THR A 152 -14.47 -13.88 -6.72
C THR A 152 -13.14 -14.16 -6.04
N MET A 153 -13.21 -14.94 -4.96
CA MET A 153 -12.06 -15.21 -4.09
C MET A 153 -11.72 -16.70 -4.10
N ARG A 154 -10.44 -17.03 -3.93
CA ARG A 154 -9.93 -18.40 -3.88
C ARG A 154 -9.09 -18.63 -2.64
N LYS A 155 -9.47 -19.62 -1.84
CA LYS A 155 -8.65 -20.08 -0.71
C LYS A 155 -7.38 -20.77 -1.20
N LEU A 156 -6.24 -20.47 -0.57
CA LEU A 156 -4.94 -21.06 -0.88
C LEU A 156 -4.34 -21.75 0.36
N ASP A 157 -3.68 -22.88 0.15
CA ASP A 157 -2.92 -23.57 1.20
C ASP A 157 -1.59 -22.86 1.55
N ALA A 158 -0.83 -23.43 2.48
CA ALA A 158 0.45 -22.88 2.92
C ALA A 158 1.53 -22.83 1.83
N ALA A 159 1.36 -23.58 0.73
CA ALA A 159 2.23 -23.57 -0.44
C ALA A 159 1.68 -22.70 -1.59
N GLY A 160 0.56 -22.00 -1.38
CA GLY A 160 -0.09 -21.15 -2.38
C GLY A 160 -0.93 -21.91 -3.39
N LYS A 161 -1.26 -23.18 -3.15
CA LYS A 161 -2.08 -23.97 -4.07
C LYS A 161 -3.57 -23.72 -3.84
N PRO A 162 -4.38 -23.64 -4.90
CA PRO A 162 -5.83 -23.50 -4.78
C PRO A 162 -6.47 -24.61 -3.97
N LEU A 163 -7.38 -24.22 -3.09
CA LEU A 163 -8.24 -25.11 -2.30
C LEU A 163 -9.68 -25.05 -2.80
N SER A 164 -10.49 -26.01 -2.35
CA SER A 164 -11.94 -25.96 -2.52
C SER A 164 -12.56 -24.85 -1.68
N ASP A 165 -13.68 -24.28 -2.13
CA ASP A 165 -14.41 -23.23 -1.39
C ASP A 165 -14.85 -23.71 0.02
N SER A 166 -15.15 -25.01 0.15
CA SER A 166 -15.52 -25.67 1.41
C SER A 166 -14.34 -26.02 2.33
N ALA A 167 -13.11 -25.61 2.00
CA ALA A 167 -11.96 -25.85 2.87
C ALA A 167 -12.17 -25.16 4.23
N SER A 168 -11.92 -25.90 5.31
CA SER A 168 -12.04 -25.42 6.68
C SER A 168 -10.83 -24.60 7.13
N GLU A 169 -9.68 -24.79 6.48
CA GLU A 169 -8.43 -24.08 6.79
C GLU A 169 -7.72 -23.67 5.49
N TRP A 170 -7.14 -22.48 5.50
CA TRP A 170 -6.36 -21.91 4.40
C TRP A 170 -5.40 -20.85 4.97
N SER A 171 -4.30 -20.60 4.27
CA SER A 171 -3.25 -19.68 4.74
C SER A 171 -3.34 -18.30 4.07
N CYS A 172 -3.87 -18.25 2.85
CA CYS A 172 -4.05 -17.04 2.06
C CYS A 172 -5.32 -17.09 1.22
N VAL A 173 -5.74 -15.94 0.72
CA VAL A 173 -6.85 -15.79 -0.22
C VAL A 173 -6.33 -15.06 -1.44
N ARG A 174 -6.56 -15.62 -2.62
CA ARG A 174 -6.36 -14.91 -3.89
C ARG A 174 -7.67 -14.24 -4.27
N ASP A 175 -7.59 -12.96 -4.57
CA ASP A 175 -8.64 -12.26 -5.29
C ASP A 175 -8.45 -12.54 -6.79
N GLU A 176 -9.42 -13.22 -7.41
CA GLU A 176 -9.35 -13.61 -8.83
C GLU A 176 -9.61 -12.44 -9.78
N VAL A 177 -10.16 -11.33 -9.28
CA VAL A 177 -10.37 -10.10 -10.06
C VAL A 177 -9.07 -9.33 -10.19
N THR A 178 -8.41 -9.08 -9.07
CA THR A 178 -7.17 -8.29 -9.03
C THR A 178 -5.92 -9.14 -9.28
N GLY A 179 -6.02 -10.45 -9.04
CA GLY A 179 -4.89 -11.37 -9.00
C GLY A 179 -4.05 -11.28 -7.73
N LEU A 180 -4.36 -10.33 -6.82
CA LEU A 180 -3.63 -10.13 -5.57
C LEU A 180 -3.84 -11.31 -4.62
N VAL A 181 -2.81 -11.62 -3.84
CA VAL A 181 -2.88 -12.64 -2.79
C VAL A 181 -2.76 -11.97 -1.43
N TRP A 182 -3.72 -12.27 -0.56
CA TRP A 182 -3.88 -11.67 0.75
C TRP A 182 -3.60 -12.67 1.86
N GLU A 183 -2.89 -12.20 2.89
CA GLU A 183 -2.64 -12.95 4.10
C GLU A 183 -3.96 -13.23 4.85
N VAL A 184 -4.13 -14.44 5.38
CA VAL A 184 -5.17 -14.76 6.37
C VAL A 184 -4.57 -14.80 7.76
N LYS A 185 -5.15 -14.02 8.68
CA LYS A 185 -4.69 -13.87 10.07
C LYS A 185 -5.11 -15.04 10.96
N SER A 186 -4.42 -15.19 12.08
CA SER A 186 -4.66 -16.21 13.10
C SER A 186 -5.40 -15.65 14.32
N ALA A 187 -6.13 -16.51 15.02
CA ALA A 187 -6.67 -16.24 16.37
C ALA A 187 -5.71 -16.67 17.49
N ASP A 188 -4.61 -17.35 17.16
CA ASP A 188 -3.59 -17.75 18.13
C ASP A 188 -2.80 -16.51 18.59
N THR A 189 -2.97 -16.15 19.86
CA THR A 189 -2.38 -14.97 20.49
C THR A 189 -0.85 -15.03 20.60
N THR A 190 -0.25 -16.22 20.45
CA THR A 190 1.20 -16.41 20.48
C THR A 190 1.84 -16.31 19.09
N SER A 191 1.02 -16.27 18.03
CA SER A 191 1.50 -16.23 16.65
C SER A 191 1.91 -14.81 16.24
N LEU A 192 3.01 -14.69 15.46
CA LEU A 192 3.34 -13.46 14.75
C LEU A 192 2.21 -13.01 13.79
N ASN A 193 1.38 -13.96 13.33
CA ASN A 193 0.23 -13.70 12.48
C ASN A 193 -1.09 -13.49 13.25
N HIS A 194 -1.03 -13.29 14.57
CA HIS A 194 -2.22 -12.98 15.36
C HIS A 194 -2.91 -11.70 14.83
N LYS A 195 -4.24 -11.74 14.71
CA LYS A 195 -5.03 -10.67 14.10
C LYS A 195 -4.99 -9.33 14.87
N GLU A 196 -4.74 -9.38 16.18
CA GLU A 196 -4.63 -8.18 17.03
C GLU A 196 -3.17 -7.86 17.40
N ARG A 197 -2.18 -8.49 16.74
CA ARG A 197 -0.78 -8.15 17.01
C ARG A 197 -0.48 -6.76 16.50
N LEU A 198 0.03 -5.90 17.37
CA LEU A 198 0.32 -4.50 17.08
C LEU A 198 1.78 -4.31 16.67
N PHE A 199 1.98 -3.61 15.56
CA PHE A 199 3.30 -3.31 15.00
C PHE A 199 3.52 -1.81 14.88
N ALA A 200 4.76 -1.37 15.11
CA ALA A 200 5.21 -0.05 14.72
C ALA A 200 5.29 0.04 13.19
N LEU A 201 4.85 1.18 12.63
CA LEU A 201 4.89 1.36 11.18
C LEU A 201 6.33 1.61 10.72
N GLU A 202 6.81 0.74 9.84
CA GLU A 202 8.08 0.93 9.13
C GLU A 202 7.86 0.63 7.64
N ILE A 203 8.11 1.63 6.81
CA ILE A 203 8.10 1.53 5.36
C ILE A 203 9.53 1.79 4.89
N PRO A 204 10.30 0.75 4.51
CA PRO A 204 11.72 0.88 4.18
C PRO A 204 11.99 2.03 3.21
N GLY A 205 12.88 2.94 3.60
CA GLY A 205 13.26 4.10 2.79
C GLY A 205 12.20 5.21 2.66
N ARG A 206 11.05 5.12 3.34
CA ARG A 206 9.97 6.13 3.33
C ARG A 206 9.53 6.58 4.71
N PHE A 207 9.46 5.67 5.67
CA PHE A 207 8.97 5.96 7.02
C PHE A 207 9.66 5.04 8.01
N SER A 208 10.24 5.63 9.05
CA SER A 208 10.87 4.92 10.15
C SER A 208 10.10 5.25 11.43
N PRO A 209 9.80 4.26 12.28
CA PRO A 209 8.87 4.41 13.38
C PRO A 209 9.35 5.44 14.41
N TYR A 210 8.39 6.08 15.07
CA TYR A 210 8.62 6.89 16.25
C TYR A 210 9.18 6.02 17.39
N ALA A 211 9.96 6.60 18.30
CA ALA A 211 10.66 5.84 19.33
C ALA A 211 9.68 5.12 20.28
N GLU A 212 8.56 5.75 20.59
CA GLU A 212 7.53 5.25 21.49
C GLU A 212 6.75 4.11 20.86
N ASP A 213 6.51 4.18 19.55
CA ASP A 213 5.94 3.04 18.81
C ASP A 213 6.85 1.82 18.91
N MET A 214 8.16 2.03 18.84
CA MET A 214 9.11 0.94 19.00
C MET A 214 9.10 0.33 20.41
N GLU A 215 8.96 1.13 21.46
CA GLU A 215 8.95 0.66 22.85
C GLU A 215 7.62 -0.02 23.24
N GLU A 216 6.50 0.38 22.63
CA GLU A 216 5.17 -0.16 22.93
C GLU A 216 4.75 -1.35 22.04
N ALA A 217 5.52 -1.66 20.99
CA ALA A 217 5.21 -2.74 20.06
C ALA A 217 5.02 -4.11 20.76
N THR A 218 4.11 -4.94 20.24
CA THR A 218 3.76 -6.24 20.87
C THR A 218 4.94 -7.20 21.00
N CYS A 219 6.01 -7.03 20.21
CA CYS A 219 7.20 -7.88 20.29
C CYS A 219 7.81 -7.94 21.69
N HIS A 220 7.79 -6.85 22.46
CA HIS A 220 8.37 -6.79 23.80
C HIS A 220 7.59 -7.63 24.81
N SER A 221 6.26 -7.54 24.77
CA SER A 221 5.39 -8.34 25.63
C SER A 221 5.32 -9.80 25.18
N ALA A 222 5.47 -10.07 23.89
CA ALA A 222 5.54 -11.41 23.33
C ALA A 222 6.91 -12.09 23.51
N GLY A 223 7.97 -11.32 23.76
CA GLY A 223 9.35 -11.82 23.91
C GLY A 223 10.02 -12.21 22.59
N ASP A 224 9.70 -11.52 21.49
CA ASP A 224 10.29 -11.72 20.16
C ASP A 224 10.88 -10.41 19.59
N GLU A 225 11.50 -10.48 18.40
CA GLU A 225 12.21 -9.34 17.79
C GLU A 225 11.44 -8.69 16.62
N VAL A 226 10.19 -9.08 16.37
CA VAL A 226 9.39 -8.64 15.21
C VAL A 226 8.43 -7.53 15.63
N CYS A 227 8.97 -6.33 15.81
CA CYS A 227 8.28 -5.13 16.30
C CYS A 227 7.64 -4.30 15.19
N THR A 228 8.20 -4.32 13.98
CA THR A 228 7.79 -3.42 12.89
C THR A 228 7.10 -4.15 11.73
N THR A 229 6.34 -3.39 10.92
CA THR A 229 5.78 -3.90 9.67
C THR A 229 6.86 -4.41 8.71
N ALA A 230 8.03 -3.78 8.65
CA ALA A 230 9.14 -4.20 7.80
C ALA A 230 9.78 -5.51 8.27
N GLN A 231 9.93 -5.69 9.58
CA GLN A 231 10.40 -6.95 10.16
C GLN A 231 9.39 -8.08 9.92
N TYR A 232 8.09 -7.80 10.03
CA TYR A 232 7.04 -8.79 9.74
C TYR A 232 7.03 -9.20 8.26
N ILE A 233 7.17 -8.23 7.34
CA ILE A 233 7.35 -8.50 5.91
C ILE A 233 8.57 -9.39 5.66
N THR A 234 9.69 -9.08 6.31
CA THR A 234 10.92 -9.87 6.21
C THR A 234 10.69 -11.31 6.66
N HIS A 235 10.01 -11.50 7.79
CA HIS A 235 9.65 -12.83 8.29
C HIS A 235 8.76 -13.61 7.31
N LEU A 236 7.71 -13.00 6.76
CA LEU A 236 6.83 -13.62 5.76
C LEU A 236 7.60 -14.04 4.50
N ASN A 237 8.51 -13.18 4.04
CA ASN A 237 9.30 -13.43 2.83
C ASN A 237 10.35 -14.52 3.02
N GLN A 238 10.95 -14.62 4.21
CA GLN A 238 11.88 -15.69 4.57
C GLN A 238 11.16 -17.04 4.68
N THR A 239 10.01 -17.07 5.35
CA THR A 239 9.19 -18.28 5.55
C THR A 239 8.40 -18.71 4.32
N ALA A 240 8.36 -17.87 3.27
CA ALA A 240 7.61 -18.10 2.05
C ALA A 240 6.14 -18.46 2.30
N ARG A 241 5.46 -17.68 3.16
CA ARG A 241 4.04 -17.92 3.47
C ARG A 241 3.23 -17.99 2.17
N CYS A 242 2.48 -19.06 1.97
CA CYS A 242 1.73 -19.34 0.72
C CYS A 242 2.62 -19.44 -0.53
N GLY A 243 3.87 -19.87 -0.37
CA GLY A 243 4.86 -19.91 -1.45
C GLY A 243 5.39 -18.54 -1.89
N ILE A 244 4.98 -17.45 -1.24
CA ILE A 244 5.25 -16.08 -1.66
C ILE A 244 6.40 -15.47 -0.86
N ARG A 245 7.33 -14.80 -1.56
CA ARG A 245 8.52 -14.16 -0.97
C ARG A 245 8.60 -12.65 -1.19
N HIS A 246 7.52 -12.04 -1.64
CA HIS A 246 7.46 -10.62 -1.97
C HIS A 246 6.21 -9.95 -1.38
N TRP A 247 5.90 -10.29 -0.13
CA TRP A 247 4.87 -9.63 0.67
C TRP A 247 5.21 -8.16 0.89
N ARG A 248 4.15 -7.34 0.95
CA ARG A 248 4.21 -5.91 1.23
C ARG A 248 2.97 -5.45 1.99
N LEU A 249 3.05 -4.24 2.54
CA LEU A 249 1.85 -3.53 2.98
C LEU A 249 0.93 -3.28 1.78
N PRO A 250 -0.40 -3.36 1.97
CA PRO A 250 -1.35 -2.95 0.96
C PRO A 250 -1.39 -1.43 0.84
N THR A 251 -1.79 -0.94 -0.33
CA THR A 251 -2.26 0.44 -0.46
C THR A 251 -3.67 0.57 0.13
N SER A 252 -4.11 1.79 0.49
CA SER A 252 -5.49 2.01 0.95
C SER A 252 -6.52 1.54 -0.07
N LEU A 253 -6.27 1.78 -1.36
CA LEU A 253 -7.21 1.42 -2.41
C LEU A 253 -7.31 -0.11 -2.57
N GLU A 254 -6.18 -0.83 -2.54
CA GLU A 254 -6.20 -2.30 -2.62
C GLU A 254 -6.98 -2.92 -1.45
N LEU A 255 -6.80 -2.38 -0.24
CA LEU A 255 -7.53 -2.86 0.94
C LEU A 255 -9.02 -2.50 0.85
N PHE A 256 -9.35 -1.27 0.47
CA PHE A 256 -10.72 -0.81 0.27
C PHE A 256 -11.45 -1.63 -0.81
N ASN A 257 -10.72 -2.07 -1.83
CA ASN A 257 -11.24 -2.92 -2.90
C ASN A 257 -11.64 -4.34 -2.43
N LEU A 258 -11.43 -4.71 -1.17
CA LEU A 258 -11.95 -5.96 -0.59
C LEU A 258 -13.21 -5.76 0.26
N PHE A 259 -13.70 -4.52 0.40
CA PHE A 259 -14.80 -4.22 1.31
C PHE A 259 -16.13 -4.67 0.71
N ASP A 260 -16.80 -5.56 1.41
CA ASP A 260 -18.15 -6.01 1.08
C ASP A 260 -19.16 -5.06 1.74
N PHE A 261 -19.66 -4.08 0.98
CA PHE A 261 -20.67 -3.13 1.44
C PHE A 261 -22.08 -3.73 1.51
N GLY A 262 -22.29 -4.94 0.98
CA GLY A 262 -23.53 -5.70 1.15
C GLY A 262 -23.76 -6.19 2.59
N GLU A 263 -22.68 -6.40 3.35
CA GLU A 263 -22.75 -6.69 4.78
C GLU A 263 -23.06 -5.39 5.54
N THR A 264 -24.22 -5.29 6.20
CA THR A 264 -24.68 -4.04 6.84
C THR A 264 -25.07 -4.24 8.30
N GLY A 265 -25.09 -3.15 9.07
CA GLY A 265 -25.44 -3.15 10.49
C GLY A 265 -24.26 -2.82 11.42
N GLU A 266 -24.52 -2.80 12.72
CA GLU A 266 -23.53 -2.41 13.75
C GLU A 266 -22.36 -3.41 13.87
N GLU A 267 -22.63 -4.69 13.57
CA GLU A 267 -21.63 -5.78 13.64
C GLU A 267 -20.99 -6.07 12.27
N ALA A 268 -21.29 -5.26 11.26
CA ALA A 268 -20.79 -5.48 9.90
C ALA A 268 -19.25 -5.43 9.88
N GLN A 269 -18.63 -6.37 9.17
CA GLN A 269 -17.19 -6.36 8.93
C GLN A 269 -16.91 -5.98 7.48
N ALA A 270 -15.73 -5.41 7.24
CA ALA A 270 -15.31 -5.01 5.90
C ALA A 270 -15.06 -6.20 5.00
N LEU A 271 -14.36 -7.21 5.48
CA LEU A 271 -14.00 -8.34 4.66
C LEU A 271 -14.99 -9.49 4.86
N SER A 272 -15.23 -10.28 3.82
CA SER A 272 -16.06 -11.47 3.93
C SER A 272 -15.47 -12.48 4.92
N VAL A 273 -16.21 -12.81 5.99
CA VAL A 273 -15.79 -13.76 7.03
C VAL A 273 -15.54 -15.18 6.51
N SER A 274 -16.11 -15.53 5.35
CA SER A 274 -15.88 -16.82 4.69
C SER A 274 -14.46 -16.98 4.15
N TYR A 275 -13.77 -15.87 3.90
CA TYR A 275 -12.40 -15.81 3.37
C TYR A 275 -11.42 -15.20 4.38
N PHE A 276 -11.89 -14.28 5.21
CA PHE A 276 -11.11 -13.58 6.23
C PHE A 276 -11.78 -13.71 7.60
N PRO A 277 -11.79 -14.91 8.22
CA PRO A 277 -12.50 -15.17 9.47
C PRO A 277 -11.89 -14.46 10.69
N GLN A 278 -10.63 -14.02 10.56
CA GLN A 278 -9.90 -13.31 11.60
C GLN A 278 -9.59 -11.90 11.13
N GLN A 279 -10.43 -10.96 11.53
CA GLN A 279 -10.27 -9.52 11.29
C GLN A 279 -10.00 -8.83 12.63
N SER A 280 -9.10 -7.85 12.58
CA SER A 280 -8.82 -6.97 13.71
C SER A 280 -10.09 -6.28 14.16
N GLN A 281 -10.34 -6.24 15.47
CA GLN A 281 -11.41 -5.42 16.02
C GLN A 281 -10.94 -4.00 16.31
N ASN A 282 -9.67 -3.83 16.74
CA ASN A 282 -9.01 -2.54 17.02
C ASN A 282 -9.99 -1.38 17.25
N GLU A 283 -10.57 -1.34 18.45
CA GLU A 283 -11.72 -0.49 18.77
C GLU A 283 -11.44 1.00 18.53
N ASP A 284 -10.22 1.45 18.84
CA ASP A 284 -9.78 2.84 18.68
C ASP A 284 -9.77 3.31 17.21
N TYR A 285 -9.60 2.38 16.26
CA TYR A 285 -9.51 2.67 14.82
C TYR A 285 -10.47 1.82 13.99
N SER A 286 -11.59 1.38 14.58
CA SER A 286 -12.66 0.64 13.90
C SER A 286 -12.11 -0.54 13.07
N GLY A 287 -11.25 -1.36 13.65
CA GLY A 287 -10.70 -2.56 13.01
C GLY A 287 -9.65 -2.30 11.92
N HIS A 288 -9.21 -1.06 11.72
CA HIS A 288 -8.21 -0.71 10.71
C HIS A 288 -6.88 -1.45 10.89
N THR A 289 -6.23 -1.75 9.77
CA THR A 289 -4.88 -2.36 9.71
C THR A 289 -3.94 -1.50 8.90
N TRP A 290 -2.67 -1.46 9.25
CA TRP A 290 -1.66 -0.67 8.53
C TRP A 290 -1.72 -0.87 7.01
N THR A 291 -1.63 0.26 6.30
CA THR A 291 -1.45 0.36 4.86
C THR A 291 -0.24 1.24 4.56
N SER A 292 0.18 1.33 3.31
CA SER A 292 1.28 2.22 2.90
C SER A 292 0.88 3.71 2.77
N ALA A 293 -0.22 4.12 3.39
CA ALA A 293 -0.92 5.40 3.17
C ALA A 293 -0.39 6.58 3.98
N VAL A 294 0.93 6.60 4.19
CA VAL A 294 1.64 7.73 4.75
C VAL A 294 1.84 8.79 3.67
N SER A 295 1.51 10.03 4.01
CA SER A 295 1.68 11.20 3.16
C SER A 295 2.18 12.39 3.97
N TYR A 296 2.86 13.31 3.32
CA TYR A 296 3.33 14.55 3.93
C TYR A 296 2.66 15.75 3.25
N MET A 297 2.08 16.68 4.02
CA MET A 297 1.48 17.90 3.48
C MET A 297 2.44 19.09 3.59
N ASN A 298 3.17 19.37 2.51
CA ASN A 298 4.17 20.47 2.44
C ASN A 298 3.67 21.87 2.81
N TYR A 299 2.37 22.14 2.70
CA TYR A 299 1.81 23.49 2.85
C TYR A 299 1.11 23.72 4.20
N SER A 300 1.17 22.76 5.11
CA SER A 300 0.58 22.95 6.43
C SER A 300 1.54 23.73 7.33
N LEU A 301 1.16 24.95 7.72
CA LEU A 301 1.87 25.74 8.72
C LEU A 301 1.86 25.10 10.13
N LEU A 302 1.13 23.99 10.29
CA LEU A 302 0.96 23.28 11.55
C LEU A 302 1.80 21.99 11.63
N MET A 303 2.41 21.54 10.52
CA MET A 303 3.19 20.29 10.55
C MET A 303 4.61 20.54 11.06
N ALA A 304 4.96 19.86 12.14
CA ALA A 304 6.27 19.89 12.75
C ALA A 304 7.21 18.85 12.10
N ASN A 305 8.51 18.97 12.36
CA ASN A 305 9.49 17.97 11.94
C ASN A 305 9.10 16.58 12.47
N GLY A 306 9.17 15.57 11.60
CA GLY A 306 8.79 14.19 11.90
C GLY A 306 7.28 13.91 11.96
N SER A 307 6.42 14.91 11.71
CA SER A 307 4.97 14.69 11.57
C SER A 307 4.59 14.23 10.15
N HIS A 308 3.66 13.29 10.04
CA HIS A 308 3.10 12.79 8.78
C HIS A 308 1.57 12.68 8.87
N SER A 309 0.88 12.81 7.74
CA SER A 309 -0.54 12.51 7.64
C SER A 309 -0.75 11.05 7.22
N TYR A 310 -1.52 10.30 7.98
CA TYR A 310 -1.90 8.93 7.68
C TYR A 310 -3.40 8.83 7.42
N ARG A 311 -3.77 8.21 6.31
CA ARG A 311 -5.16 7.94 5.96
C ARG A 311 -5.54 6.53 6.38
N PHE A 312 -6.54 6.42 7.25
CA PHE A 312 -7.11 5.15 7.64
C PHE A 312 -8.57 5.04 7.17
N ILE A 313 -9.05 3.80 7.09
CA ILE A 313 -10.40 3.47 6.65
C ILE A 313 -11.01 2.59 7.73
N SER A 314 -12.20 2.93 8.19
CA SER A 314 -12.95 2.14 9.16
C SER A 314 -13.40 0.82 8.56
N HIS A 315 -13.17 -0.30 9.25
CA HIS A 315 -13.50 -1.65 8.79
C HIS A 315 -14.81 -2.18 9.38
N LEU A 316 -15.38 -1.51 10.39
CA LEU A 316 -16.45 -2.09 11.20
C LEU A 316 -17.70 -1.21 11.26
N GLY A 317 -18.83 -1.90 11.40
CA GLY A 317 -20.13 -1.33 11.72
C GLY A 317 -20.63 -0.30 10.71
N LEU A 318 -21.38 0.67 11.23
CA LEU A 318 -22.01 1.72 10.43
C LEU A 318 -21.01 2.69 9.79
N ALA A 319 -19.81 2.79 10.36
CA ALA A 319 -18.73 3.64 9.84
C ALA A 319 -17.88 2.91 8.78
N LYS A 320 -18.19 1.66 8.42
CA LYS A 320 -17.40 0.89 7.45
C LYS A 320 -17.22 1.67 6.14
N GLY A 321 -15.97 1.80 5.71
CA GLY A 321 -15.59 2.52 4.50
C GLY A 321 -15.38 4.02 4.70
N GLU A 322 -15.70 4.57 5.88
CA GLU A 322 -15.37 5.97 6.20
C GLU A 322 -13.86 6.17 6.22
N VAL A 323 -13.43 7.26 5.60
CA VAL A 323 -12.03 7.63 5.47
C VAL A 323 -11.71 8.76 6.44
N SER A 324 -10.72 8.53 7.30
CA SER A 324 -10.23 9.53 8.25
C SER A 324 -8.74 9.78 8.04
N VAL A 325 -8.27 10.95 8.47
CA VAL A 325 -6.86 11.33 8.42
C VAL A 325 -6.40 11.67 9.84
N ILE A 326 -5.29 11.08 10.24
CA ILE A 326 -4.63 11.34 11.52
C ILE A 326 -3.20 11.80 11.30
N GLU A 327 -2.63 12.42 12.32
CA GLU A 327 -1.19 12.69 12.37
C GLU A 327 -0.47 11.49 12.99
N ILE A 328 0.65 11.09 12.41
CA ILE A 328 1.57 10.06 12.94
C ILE A 328 2.99 10.62 12.97
N TYR A 329 3.87 10.03 13.78
CA TYR A 329 5.23 10.51 13.95
C TYR A 329 6.28 9.51 13.45
N ASP A 330 7.39 10.03 12.93
CA ASP A 330 8.56 9.25 12.58
C ASP A 330 9.70 9.41 13.61
N GLN A 331 10.81 8.71 13.37
CA GLN A 331 12.02 8.74 14.21
C GLN A 331 12.65 10.14 14.43
N ASN A 332 12.28 11.15 13.64
CA ASN A 332 12.80 12.52 13.77
C ASN A 332 11.98 13.38 14.72
N LYS A 333 10.85 12.86 15.23
CA LYS A 333 10.05 13.50 16.26
C LYS A 333 10.74 13.32 17.62
N GLU A 334 10.74 14.37 18.45
CA GLU A 334 11.28 14.28 19.81
C GLU A 334 10.43 13.33 20.65
N ALA A 335 11.06 12.57 21.55
CA ALA A 335 10.35 11.74 22.50
C ALA A 335 9.36 12.57 23.35
N ASP A 336 8.29 11.95 23.83
CA ASP A 336 7.13 12.47 24.53
C ASP A 336 6.28 13.50 23.75
N SER A 337 6.50 13.67 22.43
CA SER A 337 5.79 14.65 21.60
C SER A 337 4.33 14.28 21.30
N GLY A 338 3.94 13.03 21.53
CA GLY A 338 2.58 12.56 21.33
C GLY A 338 2.40 11.10 21.70
N SER A 339 1.20 10.56 21.47
CA SER A 339 0.87 9.18 21.80
C SER A 339 1.42 8.22 20.77
N SER A 340 1.86 7.05 21.22
CA SER A 340 2.20 5.95 20.33
C SER A 340 0.98 5.53 19.49
N LEU A 341 1.24 5.15 18.24
CA LEU A 341 0.26 4.53 17.37
C LEU A 341 0.77 3.21 16.84
N LEU A 342 0.12 2.14 17.26
CA LEU A 342 0.39 0.79 16.80
C LEU A 342 -0.91 0.19 16.26
N LEU A 343 -0.83 -0.43 15.08
CA LEU A 343 -1.99 -1.05 14.46
C LEU A 343 -1.64 -2.49 14.03
N PRO A 344 -2.65 -3.36 13.91
CA PRO A 344 -2.48 -4.66 13.27
C PRO A 344 -2.22 -4.54 11.77
N VAL A 345 -1.87 -5.66 11.16
CA VAL A 345 -1.47 -5.72 9.75
C VAL A 345 -2.18 -6.85 9.01
N ARG A 346 -2.46 -6.64 7.73
CA ARG A 346 -2.76 -7.71 6.77
C ARG A 346 -1.96 -7.47 5.50
N MET A 347 -1.05 -8.39 5.20
CA MET A 347 -0.13 -8.23 4.07
C MET A 347 -0.76 -8.68 2.76
N VAL A 348 -0.27 -8.09 1.67
CA VAL A 348 -0.66 -8.42 0.29
C VAL A 348 0.57 -8.73 -0.55
N ALA A 349 0.39 -9.52 -1.59
CA ALA A 349 1.39 -9.78 -2.61
C ALA A 349 0.81 -9.57 -4.01
N ASN A 350 1.70 -9.16 -4.92
CA ASN A 350 1.37 -8.96 -6.32
C ASN A 350 0.98 -10.28 -7.00
N PRO A 351 0.28 -10.23 -8.14
CA PRO A 351 0.01 -11.42 -8.93
C PRO A 351 1.33 -12.10 -9.32
N VAL A 352 1.40 -13.42 -9.21
CA VAL A 352 2.53 -14.18 -9.76
C VAL A 352 2.43 -14.05 -11.28
N GLU A 353 3.37 -13.34 -11.90
CA GLU A 353 3.57 -13.44 -13.35
C GLU A 353 3.92 -14.90 -13.63
N ASN A 354 2.98 -15.66 -14.19
CA ASN A 354 3.32 -16.95 -14.79
C ASN A 354 4.32 -16.64 -15.90
N GLN A 355 5.59 -16.99 -15.68
CA GLN A 355 6.53 -17.13 -16.77
C GLN A 355 6.06 -18.33 -17.60
N GLU A 356 5.27 -18.07 -18.64
CA GLU A 356 5.07 -19.01 -19.74
C GLU A 356 6.31 -19.11 -20.62
#